data_AF-A0A177ZT99-F1
#
_entry.id   AF-A0A177ZT99-F1
#
_cell.length_a   1.000
_cell.length_b   1.000
_cell.length_c   1.000
_cell.angle_alpha   90.00
_cell.angle_beta   90.00
_cell.angle_gamma   90.00
#
_symmetry.space_group_name_H-M   'P 1'
#
loop_
_entity.id
_entity.type
_entity.pdbx_description
1 polymer ?
#
loop_
_entity_poly.entity_id
_entity_poly.type
_entity_poly.pdbx_seq_one_letter_code
_entity_poly.pdbx_strand_id
1 'polypeptide(L)' 'MTNNLKPLYELGYLEKGMTIIDPNGKRATITKLGSMEGMPLVHFNDDPNPVMWDWDRLIPDVMAEVAE' A
#
# COMPACT_ATOMS: atom_id res chain seq x y z
N MET A 1 15.89 5.37 13.65
CA MET A 1 15.60 5.03 12.25
C MET A 1 14.50 5.98 11.84
N THR A 2 14.79 6.90 10.91
CA THR A 2 13.79 7.85 10.43
C THR A 2 13.02 7.12 9.34
N ASN A 3 11.76 6.77 9.57
CA ASN A 3 10.94 6.19 8.50
C ASN A 3 10.77 7.29 7.43
N ASN A 4 11.29 7.07 6.23
CA ASN A 4 11.09 8.01 5.13
C ASN A 4 9.66 7.81 4.59
N LEU A 5 8.82 8.80 4.86
CA LEU A 5 7.45 8.87 4.34
C LEU A 5 7.48 9.51 2.97
N LYS A 6 6.91 8.83 1.98
CA LYS A 6 6.72 9.34 0.62
C LYS A 6 5.26 9.20 0.22
N PRO A 7 4.70 10.15 -0.55
CA PRO A 7 3.38 9.96 -1.14
C PRO A 7 3.40 8.70 -2.01
N LEU A 8 2.39 7.84 -1.83
CA LEU A 8 2.39 6.53 -2.49
C LEU A 8 2.31 6.66 -4.02
N TYR A 9 1.63 7.69 -4.52
CA TYR A 9 1.55 7.96 -5.96
C TYR A 9 2.91 8.35 -6.57
N GLU A 10 3.81 8.97 -5.80
CA GLU A 10 5.16 9.31 -6.29
C GLU A 10 6.04 8.07 -6.40
N LEU A 11 5.80 7.06 -5.57
CA LEU A 11 6.49 5.78 -5.68
C LEU A 11 6.05 5.03 -6.93
N GLY A 12 4.74 4.97 -7.19
CA GLY A 12 4.18 4.33 -8.38
C GLY A 12 4.28 2.80 -8.40
N TYR A 13 4.58 2.18 -7.25
CA TYR A 13 4.60 0.73 -7.08
C TYR A 13 4.19 0.33 -5.66
N LEU A 14 3.89 -0.96 -5.50
CA LEU A 14 3.67 -1.61 -4.21
C LEU A 14 4.63 -2.79 -4.07
N GLU A 15 5.11 -3.02 -2.85
CA GLU A 15 5.89 -4.21 -2.51
C GLU A 15 5.47 -4.80 -1.17
N LYS A 16 5.73 -6.09 -0.98
CA LYS A 16 5.53 -6.75 0.30
C LYS A 16 6.47 -6.13 1.34
N GLY A 17 5.92 -5.78 2.50
CA GLY A 17 6.65 -5.16 3.61
C GLY A 17 6.46 -3.65 3.70
N MET A 18 5.98 -2.98 2.64
CA MET A 18 5.61 -1.57 2.72
C MET A 18 4.51 -1.33 3.75
N THR A 19 4.66 -0.28 4.55
CA THR A 19 3.57 0.22 5.39
C THR A 19 2.90 1.41 4.71
N ILE A 20 1.63 1.25 4.36
CA ILE A 20 0.77 2.30 3.82
C ILE A 20 0.06 3.01 4.96
N ILE A 21 -0.06 4.34 4.85
CA ILE A 21 -0.70 5.21 5.82
C ILE A 21 -1.82 5.96 5.11
N ASP A 22 -3.04 5.79 5.58
CA ASP A 22 -4.20 6.49 5.03
C ASP A 22 -4.26 7.97 5.49
N PRO A 23 -5.15 8.79 4.91
CA PRO A 23 -5.27 10.21 5.28
C PRO A 23 -5.68 10.45 6.74
N ASN A 24 -6.22 9.44 7.43
CA ASN A 24 -6.58 9.49 8.85
C ASN A 24 -5.42 9.03 9.75
N GLY A 25 -4.26 8.71 9.19
CA GLY A 25 -3.09 8.21 9.91
C GLY A 25 -3.14 6.72 10.25
N LYS A 26 -4.13 5.96 9.74
CA LYS A 26 -4.21 4.51 9.95
C LYS A 26 -3.13 3.82 9.13
N ARG A 27 -2.43 2.89 9.78
CA ARG A 27 -1.29 2.17 9.20
C ARG A 27 -1.68 0.74 8.81
N ALA A 28 -1.16 0.27 7.68
CA ALA A 28 -1.33 -1.10 7.23
C ALA A 28 -0.10 -1.58 6.46
N THR A 29 0.40 -2.77 6.80
CA THR A 29 1.57 -3.38 6.13
C THR A 29 1.10 -4.33 5.04
N ILE A 30 1.66 -4.20 3.84
CA ILE A 30 1.40 -5.12 2.73
C ILE A 30 2.06 -6.46 3.02
N THR A 31 1.27 -7.52 3.19
CA THR A 31 1.80 -8.86 3.49
C THR A 31 1.84 -9.78 2.26
N LYS A 32 1.02 -9.49 1.24
CA LYS A 32 0.98 -10.23 -0.02
C LYS A 32 0.46 -9.36 -1.16
N LEU A 33 1.04 -9.55 -2.34
CA LEU A 33 0.53 -9.05 -3.62
C LEU A 33 0.06 -10.24 -4.46
N GLY A 34 -1.01 -10.03 -5.22
CA GLY A 34 -1.57 -11.05 -6.10
C GLY A 34 -2.35 -10.46 -7.25
N SER A 35 -3.04 -11.31 -8.00
CA SER A 35 -3.98 -10.88 -9.02
C SER A 35 -5.14 -11.86 -9.14
N MET A 36 -6.29 -11.37 -9.59
CA MET A 36 -7.46 -12.16 -9.94
C MET A 36 -8.00 -11.63 -11.26
N GLU A 37 -8.03 -12.48 -12.29
CA GLU A 37 -8.46 -12.10 -13.66
C GLU A 37 -7.69 -10.89 -14.23
N GLY A 38 -6.41 -10.75 -13.88
CA GLY A 38 -5.57 -9.63 -14.31
C GLY A 38 -5.73 -8.35 -13.47
N MET A 39 -6.65 -8.31 -12.51
CA MET A 39 -6.80 -7.20 -11.57
C MET A 39 -5.87 -7.38 -10.37
N PRO A 40 -5.12 -6.34 -9.96
CA PRO A 40 -4.18 -6.44 -8.85
C PRO A 40 -4.90 -6.53 -7.50
N LEU A 41 -4.40 -7.40 -6.63
CA LEU A 41 -4.91 -7.64 -5.28
C LEU A 41 -3.80 -7.39 -4.24
N VAL A 42 -4.16 -6.71 -3.14
CA VAL A 42 -3.23 -6.36 -2.07
C VAL A 42 -3.80 -6.84 -0.73
N HIS A 43 -3.02 -7.64 -0.01
CA HIS A 43 -3.34 -8.04 1.36
C HIS A 43 -2.63 -7.14 2.35
N PHE A 44 -3.38 -6.67 3.34
CA PHE A 44 -2.89 -5.82 4.42
C PHE A 44 -2.98 -6.55 5.75
N ASN A 45 -1.94 -6.48 6.59
CA ASN A 45 -1.92 -7.02 7.95
C ASN A 45 -2.40 -8.48 8.08
N ASP A 46 -2.11 -9.31 7.08
CA ASP A 46 -2.57 -10.71 6.99
C ASP A 46 -4.10 -10.87 7.00
N ASP A 47 -4.85 -9.83 6.61
CA ASP A 47 -6.30 -9.93 6.39
C ASP A 47 -6.59 -10.97 5.28
N PRO A 48 -7.48 -11.94 5.52
CA PRO A 48 -7.85 -12.94 4.52
C PRO A 48 -8.54 -12.31 3.29
N ASN A 49 -9.07 -11.09 3.41
CA ASN A 49 -9.75 -10.38 2.34
C ASN A 49 -8.79 -9.38 1.66
N PRO A 50 -8.31 -9.67 0.45
CA PRO A 50 -7.52 -8.71 -0.30
C PRO A 50 -8.36 -7.52 -0.74
N VAL A 51 -7.72 -6.37 -0.86
CA VAL A 51 -8.26 -5.18 -1.51
C VAL A 51 -7.86 -5.22 -2.98
N MET A 52 -8.84 -5.03 -3.87
CA MET A 52 -8.55 -4.77 -5.27
C MET A 52 -7.91 -3.40 -5.40
N TRP A 53 -6.68 -3.37 -5.89
CA TRP A 53 -5.92 -2.13 -5.97
C TRP A 53 -6.25 -1.39 -7.25
N ASP A 54 -6.44 -0.08 -7.13
CA ASP A 54 -6.76 0.78 -8.24
C ASP A 54 -6.00 2.10 -8.06
N TRP A 55 -4.99 2.30 -8.90
CA TRP A 55 -4.16 3.50 -8.87
C TRP A 55 -4.94 4.76 -9.26
N ASP A 56 -5.96 4.63 -10.10
CA ASP A 56 -6.80 5.77 -10.53
C ASP A 56 -7.71 6.26 -9.38
N ARG A 57 -7.89 5.42 -8.35
CA ARG A 57 -8.68 5.74 -7.15
C ARG A 57 -7.82 6.04 -5.93
N LEU A 58 -6.50 6.10 -6.08
CA LEU A 58 -5.60 6.43 -4.99
C LEU A 58 -5.80 7.88 -4.55
N ILE A 59 -6.06 8.08 -3.25
CA ILE A 59 -6.14 9.41 -2.66
C ILE A 59 -4.71 9.98 -2.53
N PRO A 60 -4.45 11.25 -2.94
CA PRO A 60 -3.11 11.84 -2.92
C PRO A 60 -2.40 11.83 -1.56
N ASP A 61 -3.18 11.87 -0.48
CA ASP A 61 -2.66 11.94 0.90
C ASP A 61 -2.27 10.57 1.48
N VAL A 62 -2.40 9.49 0.69
CA VAL A 62 -1.90 8.18 1.10
C VAL A 62 -0.37 8.17 1.02
N MET A 63 0.27 7.84 2.13
CA MET A 63 1.72 7.80 2.26
C MET A 63 2.20 6.35 2.38
N ALA A 64 3.47 6.12 2.07
CA ALA A 64 4.16 4.87 2.33
C ALA A 64 5.45 5.11 3.12
N GLU A 65 5.70 4.23 4.09
CA GLU A 65 7.01 4.12 4.73
C GLU A 65 7.90 3.21 3.88
N VAL A 66 9.00 3.76 3.39
CA VAL A 66 10.05 3.01 2.72
C VAL A 66 11.19 2.73 3.70
N ALA A 67 11.69 1.50 3.71
CA ALA A 67 12.96 1.19 4.38
C ALA A 67 14.10 1.76 3.52
N GLU A 68 15.05 2.47 4.15
CA GLU A 68 16.31 2.88 3.51
C GLU A 68 17.26 1.69 3.30
#